data_AF-A0A497I512-F1
#
_entry.id   AF-A0A497I512-F1
#
_cell.length_a   1.000
_cell.length_b   1.000
_cell.length_c   1.000
_cell.angle_alpha   90.00
_cell.angle_beta   90.00
_cell.angle_gamma   90.00
#
_symmetry.space_group_name_H-M   'P 1'
#
loop_
_entity.id
_entity.type
_entity.pdbx_description
1 polymer ?
#
loop_
_entity_poly.entity_id
_entity_poly.type
_entity_poly.pdbx_seq_one_letter_code
_entity_poly.pdbx_strand_id
1 'polypeptide(L)'
;MGIGIYTISVSIAIITTAFLTFKSELHKMVKHLSKEEIHAAIKFAIVAFVILPFLPNDYVDPYYIFNPFRFWLIVVAISLVSFIFFIVLRKLKEGGLFVSGLLGGFINSEVTTYEISKSVKAGKLVDQAVAGVLFSYFSLFLSQWIILLLVTQSPVPLVYLIAPTITLGILVEILAYPGLLEITKTSIEIKSPFSLKPALIFSFLFFLTSASVGLIRPYLQTAFIYLVVFLISLLGASPVVTGIAFLYTTNHLSAILSAKLMLIALIGGLANKLVWCRVSKNEEFVKKVTTYTLISILVPILFLLAYILIYPP
;
A
#
# COMPACT_ATOMS: atom_id res chain seq x y z
N MET A 1 -45.36 -11.77 0.44
CA MET A 1 -43.98 -11.25 0.41
C MET A 1 -43.79 -10.39 1.66
N GLY A 2 -43.05 -10.84 2.67
CA GLY A 2 -42.93 -10.10 3.95
C GLY A 2 -41.90 -10.65 4.94
N ILE A 3 -41.34 -11.83 4.68
CA ILE A 3 -40.38 -12.52 5.57
C ILE A 3 -39.00 -11.83 5.58
N GLY A 4 -38.63 -11.13 4.50
CA GLY A 4 -37.31 -10.49 4.37
C GLY A 4 -37.04 -9.32 5.33
N ILE A 5 -38.07 -8.66 5.85
CA ILE A 5 -37.90 -7.54 6.81
C ILE A 5 -37.72 -8.09 8.23
N TYR A 6 -38.42 -9.17 8.61
CA TYR A 6 -38.29 -9.79 9.94
C TYR A 6 -36.89 -10.32 10.20
N THR A 7 -36.26 -10.97 9.22
CA THR A 7 -34.88 -11.47 9.38
C THR A 7 -33.89 -10.32 9.56
N ILE A 8 -34.05 -9.20 8.85
CA ILE A 8 -33.24 -7.99 9.02
C ILE A 8 -33.48 -7.36 10.41
N SER A 9 -34.73 -7.18 10.82
CA SER A 9 -35.08 -6.61 12.13
C SER A 9 -34.57 -7.47 13.29
N VAL A 10 -34.74 -8.79 13.22
CA VAL A 10 -34.23 -9.75 14.21
C VAL A 10 -32.69 -9.72 14.23
N SER A 11 -32.03 -9.69 13.07
CA SER A 11 -30.57 -9.58 12.99
C SER A 11 -30.07 -8.27 13.60
N ILE A 12 -30.71 -7.13 13.31
CA ILE A 12 -30.37 -5.83 13.91
C ILE A 12 -30.59 -5.85 15.42
N ALA A 13 -31.70 -6.42 15.91
CA ALA A 13 -31.98 -6.51 17.33
C ALA A 13 -30.94 -7.37 18.06
N ILE A 14 -30.58 -8.53 17.50
CA ILE A 14 -29.54 -9.42 18.04
C ILE A 14 -28.17 -8.72 18.03
N ILE A 15 -27.79 -8.09 16.92
CA ILE A 15 -26.52 -7.35 16.80
C ILE A 15 -26.47 -6.20 17.82
N THR A 16 -27.53 -5.40 17.90
CA THR A 16 -27.62 -4.27 18.84
C THR A 16 -27.55 -4.75 20.28
N THR A 17 -28.25 -5.83 20.61
CA THR A 17 -28.21 -6.47 21.93
C THR A 17 -26.81 -7.01 22.23
N ALA A 18 -26.14 -7.66 21.28
CA ALA A 18 -24.77 -8.10 21.44
C ALA A 18 -23.81 -6.92 21.71
N PHE A 19 -23.92 -5.83 20.94
CA PHE A 19 -23.14 -4.60 21.19
C PHE A 19 -23.41 -4.01 22.58
N LEU A 20 -24.67 -4.00 23.03
CA LEU A 20 -25.06 -3.54 24.38
C LEU A 20 -24.47 -4.44 25.47
N THR A 21 -24.50 -5.76 25.29
CA THR A 21 -23.91 -6.73 26.22
C THR A 21 -22.40 -6.55 26.33
N PHE A 22 -21.71 -6.39 25.20
CA PHE A 22 -20.26 -6.13 25.17
C PHE A 22 -19.88 -4.68 25.46
N LYS A 23 -20.85 -3.77 25.72
CA LYS A 23 -20.60 -2.33 25.92
C LYS A 23 -19.50 -2.08 26.95
N SER A 24 -19.51 -2.80 28.06
CA SER A 24 -18.53 -2.60 29.14
C SER A 24 -17.11 -3.04 28.73
N GLU A 25 -16.99 -4.14 27.98
CA GLU A 25 -15.72 -4.65 27.45
C GLU A 25 -15.19 -3.76 26.35
N LEU A 26 -16.06 -3.32 25.42
CA LEU A 26 -15.74 -2.35 24.39
C LEU A 26 -15.25 -1.04 25.02
N HIS A 27 -15.87 -0.57 26.10
CA HIS A 27 -15.43 0.63 26.80
C HIS A 27 -14.06 0.44 27.48
N LYS A 28 -13.79 -0.75 28.04
CA LYS A 28 -12.46 -1.09 28.56
C LYS A 28 -11.41 -1.19 27.44
N MET A 29 -11.74 -1.75 26.28
CA MET A 29 -10.85 -1.79 25.11
C MET A 29 -10.52 -0.39 24.62
N VAL A 30 -11.53 0.49 24.49
CA VAL A 30 -11.35 1.87 24.05
C VAL A 30 -10.47 2.67 25.02
N LYS A 31 -10.52 2.39 26.33
CA LYS A 31 -9.62 3.04 27.32
C LYS A 31 -8.14 2.75 27.09
N HIS A 32 -7.79 1.65 26.41
CA HIS A 32 -6.40 1.30 26.09
C HIS A 32 -5.94 1.83 24.71
N LEU A 33 -6.84 2.47 23.96
CA LEU A 33 -6.51 3.06 22.67
C LEU A 33 -6.04 4.51 22.83
N SER A 34 -5.06 4.90 22.03
CA SER A 34 -4.66 6.31 21.94
C SER A 34 -5.74 7.15 21.24
N LYS A 35 -5.69 8.47 21.42
CA LYS A 35 -6.59 9.40 20.71
C LYS A 35 -6.45 9.26 19.20
N GLU A 36 -5.24 9.06 18.69
CA GLU A 36 -4.97 8.85 17.28
C GLU A 36 -5.60 7.55 16.75
N GLU A 37 -5.58 6.48 17.53
CA GLU A 37 -6.19 5.19 17.16
C GLU A 37 -7.72 5.30 17.10
N ILE A 38 -8.34 5.99 18.05
CA ILE A 38 -9.78 6.25 18.04
C ILE A 38 -10.17 7.10 16.83
N HIS A 39 -9.43 8.18 16.58
CA HIS A 39 -9.68 9.03 15.40
C HIS A 39 -9.49 8.27 14.09
N ALA A 40 -8.52 7.36 14.02
CA ALA A 40 -8.30 6.50 12.87
C ALA A 40 -9.48 5.57 12.63
N ALA A 41 -9.96 4.90 13.68
CA ALA A 41 -11.08 3.97 13.62
C ALA A 41 -12.39 4.67 13.20
N ILE A 42 -12.68 5.84 13.76
CA ILE A 42 -13.87 6.62 13.40
C ILE A 42 -13.82 7.03 11.92
N LYS A 43 -12.68 7.50 11.43
CA LYS A 43 -12.54 7.91 10.03
C LYS A 43 -12.63 6.73 9.07
N PHE A 44 -12.04 5.58 9.42
CA PHE A 44 -12.25 4.34 8.68
C PHE A 44 -13.74 3.97 8.63
N ALA A 45 -14.44 4.03 9.77
CA ALA A 45 -15.86 3.72 9.85
C ALA A 45 -16.72 4.66 8.99
N ILE A 46 -16.37 5.95 8.92
CA ILE A 46 -17.04 6.89 8.00
C ILE A 46 -16.83 6.46 6.55
N VAL A 47 -15.59 6.15 6.15
CA VAL A 47 -15.28 5.73 4.77
C VAL A 47 -16.01 4.42 4.42
N ALA A 48 -16.06 3.46 5.35
CA ALA A 48 -16.59 2.11 5.12
C ALA A 48 -18.11 1.98 5.29
N PHE A 49 -18.71 2.64 6.28
CA PHE A 49 -20.11 2.44 6.66
C PHE A 49 -21.00 3.66 6.44
N VAL A 50 -20.41 4.85 6.23
CA VAL A 50 -21.18 6.05 5.89
C VAL A 50 -21.09 6.32 4.40
N ILE A 51 -19.89 6.43 3.82
CA ILE A 51 -19.75 6.84 2.42
C ILE A 51 -20.13 5.70 1.47
N LEU A 52 -19.57 4.49 1.67
CA LEU A 52 -19.74 3.36 0.77
C LEU A 52 -21.21 3.03 0.43
N PRO A 53 -22.15 2.95 1.40
CA PRO A 53 -23.53 2.56 1.09
C PRO A 53 -24.31 3.57 0.24
N PHE A 54 -23.89 4.84 0.20
CA PHE A 54 -24.54 5.87 -0.61
C PHE A 54 -23.98 5.97 -2.03
N LEU A 55 -22.90 5.24 -2.35
CA LEU A 55 -22.33 5.28 -3.69
C LEU A 55 -23.14 4.41 -4.67
N PRO A 56 -23.40 4.92 -5.89
CA PRO A 56 -24.13 4.16 -6.89
C PRO A 56 -23.32 2.94 -7.33
N ASN A 57 -24.01 1.81 -7.49
CA ASN A 57 -23.42 0.55 -7.95
C ASN A 57 -23.62 0.35 -9.45
N ASP A 58 -23.46 1.42 -10.21
CA ASP A 58 -23.54 1.42 -11.67
C ASP A 58 -22.28 2.06 -12.26
N TYR A 59 -21.99 1.75 -13.52
CA TYR A 59 -20.93 2.43 -14.25
C TYR A 59 -21.39 3.84 -14.61
N VAL A 60 -20.57 4.84 -14.29
CA VAL A 60 -20.92 6.27 -14.49
C VAL A 60 -20.20 6.91 -15.68
N ASP A 61 -19.38 6.14 -16.40
CA ASP A 61 -18.66 6.57 -17.59
C ASP A 61 -19.06 5.79 -18.85
N PRO A 62 -18.95 6.38 -20.05
CA PRO A 62 -19.34 5.72 -21.31
C PRO A 62 -18.54 4.46 -21.66
N TYR A 63 -17.35 4.30 -21.07
CA TYR A 63 -16.43 3.20 -21.37
C TYR A 63 -16.56 2.03 -20.40
N TYR A 64 -17.50 2.10 -19.44
CA TYR A 64 -17.74 1.09 -18.41
C TYR A 64 -16.48 0.77 -17.58
N ILE A 65 -15.65 1.77 -17.33
CA ILE A 65 -14.39 1.62 -16.59
C ILE A 65 -14.61 1.86 -15.09
N PHE A 66 -15.44 2.84 -14.72
CA PHE A 66 -15.54 3.38 -13.37
C PHE A 66 -16.94 3.15 -12.77
N ASN A 67 -16.99 2.23 -11.81
CA ASN A 67 -18.14 2.03 -10.93
C ASN A 67 -17.77 2.57 -9.53
N PRO A 68 -18.45 3.64 -9.03
CA PRO A 68 -18.11 4.29 -7.77
C PRO A 68 -18.14 3.34 -6.57
N PHE A 69 -19.15 2.48 -6.47
CA PHE A 69 -19.27 1.50 -5.39
C PHE A 69 -18.10 0.51 -5.40
N ARG A 70 -17.77 -0.08 -6.56
CA ARG A 70 -16.64 -1.03 -6.69
C ARG A 70 -15.29 -0.37 -6.43
N PHE A 71 -15.09 0.82 -6.96
CA PHE A 71 -13.88 1.61 -6.71
C PHE A 71 -13.70 1.85 -5.21
N TRP A 72 -14.78 2.27 -4.54
CA TRP A 72 -14.73 2.60 -3.12
C TRP A 72 -14.61 1.36 -2.23
N LEU A 73 -15.17 0.22 -2.62
CA LEU A 73 -14.93 -1.06 -1.96
C LEU A 73 -13.43 -1.38 -1.88
N ILE A 74 -12.69 -1.16 -2.96
CA ILE A 74 -11.23 -1.37 -3.00
C ILE A 74 -10.53 -0.41 -2.05
N VAL A 75 -10.94 0.87 -2.04
CA VAL A 75 -10.42 1.87 -1.09
C VAL A 75 -10.65 1.43 0.36
N VAL A 76 -11.83 0.91 0.69
CA VAL A 76 -12.17 0.39 2.02
C VAL A 76 -11.31 -0.84 2.36
N ALA A 77 -11.13 -1.77 1.44
CA ALA A 77 -10.34 -2.99 1.66
C ALA A 77 -8.86 -2.66 1.96
N ILE A 78 -8.24 -1.80 1.16
CA ILE A 78 -6.85 -1.40 1.34
C ILE A 78 -6.69 -0.59 2.62
N SER A 79 -7.64 0.31 2.89
CA SER A 79 -7.70 1.05 4.13
C SER A 79 -7.74 0.14 5.36
N LEU A 80 -8.57 -0.91 5.34
CA LEU A 80 -8.66 -1.88 6.43
C LEU A 80 -7.32 -2.56 6.69
N VAL A 81 -6.61 -2.98 5.62
CA VAL A 81 -5.26 -3.56 5.75
C VAL A 81 -4.30 -2.57 6.39
N SER A 82 -4.24 -1.33 5.88
CA SER A 82 -3.39 -0.28 6.45
C SER A 82 -3.77 0.04 7.90
N PHE A 83 -5.06 -0.04 8.27
CA PHE A 83 -5.52 0.11 9.65
C PHE A 83 -4.97 -0.98 10.55
N ILE A 84 -5.08 -2.24 10.11
CA ILE A 84 -4.58 -3.40 10.87
C ILE A 84 -3.08 -3.24 11.12
N PHE A 85 -2.30 -2.95 10.08
CA PHE A 85 -0.85 -2.73 10.23
C PHE A 85 -0.52 -1.50 11.10
N PHE A 86 -1.34 -0.44 11.07
CA PHE A 86 -1.19 0.70 11.97
C PHE A 86 -1.40 0.33 13.45
N ILE A 87 -2.44 -0.43 13.76
CA ILE A 87 -2.69 -0.91 15.13
C ILE A 87 -1.59 -1.88 15.59
N VAL A 88 -1.16 -2.78 14.70
CA VAL A 88 -0.08 -3.74 14.99
C VAL A 88 1.23 -3.00 15.26
N LEU A 89 1.58 -2.00 14.45
CA LEU A 89 2.76 -1.16 14.65
C LEU A 89 2.71 -0.38 15.97
N ARG A 90 1.55 0.17 16.36
CA ARG A 90 1.40 0.91 17.61
C ARG A 90 1.56 0.03 18.85
N LYS A 91 1.13 -1.24 18.77
CA LYS A 91 1.28 -2.23 19.84
C LYS A 91 2.70 -2.81 19.90
N LEU A 92 3.32 -3.07 18.76
CA LEU A 92 4.68 -3.61 18.66
C LEU A 92 5.72 -2.49 18.74
N LYS A 93 5.99 -2.01 19.96
CA LYS A 93 7.02 -0.99 20.22
C LYS A 93 8.45 -1.53 20.30
N GLU A 94 8.62 -2.86 20.38
CA GLU A 94 9.90 -3.49 20.73
C GLU A 94 10.72 -3.97 19.51
N GLY A 95 10.25 -3.76 18.28
CA GLY A 95 10.87 -4.29 17.07
C GLY A 95 11.90 -3.37 16.38
N GLY A 96 12.26 -2.25 17.00
CA GLY A 96 13.22 -1.30 16.42
C GLY A 96 12.79 -0.70 15.07
N LEU A 97 13.78 -0.18 14.32
CA LEU A 97 13.54 0.49 13.04
C LEU A 97 13.19 -0.47 11.91
N PHE A 98 13.62 -1.74 11.95
CA PHE A 98 13.29 -2.72 10.91
C PHE A 98 11.82 -3.14 10.94
N VAL A 99 11.25 -3.45 12.12
CA VAL A 99 9.81 -3.74 12.27
C VAL A 99 8.98 -2.50 11.95
N SER A 100 9.46 -1.33 12.39
CA SER A 100 8.85 -0.05 12.05
C SER A 100 8.80 0.17 10.53
N GLY A 101 9.89 -0.16 9.84
CA GLY A 101 10.02 -0.13 8.38
C GLY A 101 9.07 -1.08 7.67
N LEU A 102 8.99 -2.31 8.16
CA LEU A 102 8.12 -3.36 7.63
C LEU A 102 6.63 -3.01 7.82
N LEU A 103 6.18 -2.88 9.06
CA LEU A 103 4.76 -2.60 9.34
C LEU A 103 4.35 -1.23 8.82
N GLY A 104 5.24 -0.24 8.93
CA GLY A 104 5.02 1.09 8.37
C GLY A 104 4.92 1.09 6.86
N GLY A 105 5.74 0.29 6.18
CA GLY A 105 5.72 0.16 4.73
C GLY A 105 4.38 -0.35 4.20
N PHE A 106 3.69 -1.24 4.92
CA PHE A 106 2.32 -1.68 4.59
C PHE A 106 1.27 -0.58 4.75
N ILE A 107 1.51 0.37 5.64
CA ILE A 107 0.65 1.54 5.81
C ILE A 107 0.92 2.52 4.67
N ASN A 108 2.18 2.97 4.55
CA ASN A 108 2.66 3.84 3.50
C ASN A 108 4.22 3.86 3.49
N SER A 109 4.83 3.35 2.42
CA SER A 109 6.29 3.24 2.31
C SER A 109 7.01 4.58 2.25
N GLU A 110 6.38 5.60 1.66
CA GLU A 110 6.92 6.95 1.49
C GLU A 110 7.01 7.67 2.83
N VAL A 111 5.90 7.68 3.59
CA VAL A 111 5.84 8.24 4.94
C VAL A 111 6.78 7.50 5.87
N THR A 112 6.87 6.17 5.75
CA THR A 112 7.79 5.37 6.56
C THR A 112 9.24 5.71 6.26
N THR A 113 9.61 5.80 4.99
CA THR A 113 10.97 6.23 4.59
C THR A 113 11.27 7.63 5.09
N TYR A 114 10.32 8.55 4.97
CA TYR A 114 10.44 9.92 5.47
C TYR A 114 10.67 9.97 6.99
N GLU A 115 9.83 9.30 7.78
CA GLU A 115 9.93 9.34 9.24
C GLU A 115 11.20 8.62 9.75
N ILE A 116 11.61 7.52 9.11
CA ILE A 116 12.90 6.87 9.42
C ILE A 116 14.05 7.83 9.10
N SER A 117 14.07 8.42 7.91
CA SER A 117 15.14 9.33 7.47
C SER A 117 15.24 10.55 8.40
N LYS A 118 14.11 11.09 8.84
CA LYS A 118 14.04 12.20 9.79
C LYS A 118 14.53 11.83 11.20
N SER A 119 14.36 10.56 11.60
CA SER A 119 14.80 10.07 12.91
C SER A 119 16.31 9.89 13.03
N VAL A 120 17.03 9.79 11.90
CA VAL A 120 18.49 9.62 11.86
C VAL A 120 19.20 10.87 12.39
N LYS A 121 19.84 10.75 13.54
CA LYS A 121 20.77 11.75 14.10
C LYS A 121 22.22 11.31 13.87
N ALA A 122 23.18 12.23 13.99
CA ALA A 122 24.59 11.94 13.73
C ALA A 122 25.11 10.77 14.61
N GLY A 123 25.71 9.77 13.95
CA GLY A 123 26.52 8.71 14.57
C GLY A 123 25.83 7.54 15.26
N LYS A 124 24.51 7.58 15.52
CA LYS A 124 23.78 6.46 16.13
C LYS A 124 22.67 5.96 15.20
N LEU A 125 22.57 4.64 15.03
CA LEU A 125 21.48 3.92 14.33
C LEU A 125 21.45 4.02 12.79
N VAL A 126 22.53 4.41 12.12
CA VAL A 126 22.55 4.52 10.64
C VAL A 126 22.16 3.22 9.98
N ASP A 127 22.82 2.11 10.32
CA ASP A 127 22.54 0.81 9.69
C ASP A 127 21.13 0.28 10.02
N GLN A 128 20.64 0.50 11.24
CA GLN A 128 19.28 0.14 11.62
C GLN A 128 18.23 0.97 10.85
N ALA A 129 18.50 2.24 10.62
CA ALA A 129 17.63 3.10 9.81
C ALA A 129 17.66 2.68 8.34
N VAL A 130 18.84 2.34 7.80
CA VAL A 130 18.97 1.78 6.45
C VAL A 130 18.15 0.49 6.35
N ALA A 131 18.31 -0.44 7.29
CA ALA A 131 17.51 -1.66 7.35
C ALA A 131 16.01 -1.35 7.39
N GLY A 132 15.56 -0.43 8.25
CA GLY A 132 14.17 0.03 8.29
C GLY A 132 13.66 0.54 6.95
N VAL A 133 14.43 1.36 6.24
CA VAL A 133 14.06 1.81 4.89
C VAL A 133 13.98 0.63 3.92
N LEU A 134 14.95 -0.28 3.92
CA LEU A 134 14.94 -1.45 3.03
C LEU A 134 13.76 -2.41 3.30
N PHE A 135 13.39 -2.64 4.57
CA PHE A 135 12.20 -3.42 4.92
C PHE A 135 10.90 -2.74 4.48
N SER A 136 10.88 -1.41 4.36
CA SER A 136 9.74 -0.72 3.73
C SER A 136 9.60 -1.06 2.22
N TYR A 137 10.69 -1.47 1.55
CA TYR A 137 10.66 -1.87 0.14
C TYR A 137 10.00 -3.24 0.00
N PHE A 138 10.36 -4.16 0.90
CA PHE A 138 9.73 -5.47 0.99
C PHE A 138 8.22 -5.35 1.22
N SER A 139 7.81 -4.44 2.10
CA SER A 139 6.40 -4.13 2.38
C SER A 139 5.67 -3.58 1.15
N LEU A 140 6.34 -2.73 0.37
CA LEU A 140 5.79 -2.18 -0.87
C LEU A 140 5.52 -3.29 -1.88
N PHE A 141 6.38 -4.31 -2.00
CA PHE A 141 6.10 -5.49 -2.83
C PHE A 141 4.98 -6.36 -2.27
N LEU A 142 5.04 -6.70 -0.98
CA LEU A 142 4.03 -7.58 -0.38
C LEU A 142 2.64 -6.92 -0.32
N SER A 143 2.56 -5.59 -0.20
CA SER A 143 1.30 -4.86 -0.31
C SER A 143 0.66 -5.02 -1.69
N GLN A 144 1.43 -5.15 -2.77
CA GLN A 144 0.87 -5.46 -4.10
C GLN A 144 0.19 -6.83 -4.13
N TRP A 145 0.78 -7.81 -3.45
CA TRP A 145 0.20 -9.13 -3.34
C TRP A 145 -1.12 -9.09 -2.60
N ILE A 146 -1.13 -8.40 -1.46
CA ILE A 146 -2.36 -8.21 -0.67
C ILE A 146 -3.42 -7.49 -1.53
N ILE A 147 -3.06 -6.42 -2.24
CA ILE A 147 -3.98 -5.69 -3.13
C ILE A 147 -4.54 -6.64 -4.19
N LEU A 148 -3.70 -7.40 -4.89
CA LEU A 148 -4.15 -8.33 -5.93
C LEU A 148 -5.04 -9.45 -5.38
N LEU A 149 -4.71 -10.02 -4.23
CA LEU A 149 -5.52 -11.07 -3.59
C LEU A 149 -6.87 -10.54 -3.09
N LEU A 150 -6.93 -9.30 -2.64
CA LEU A 150 -8.17 -8.67 -2.19
C LEU A 150 -9.06 -8.23 -3.34
N VAL A 151 -8.46 -7.76 -4.42
CA VAL A 151 -9.18 -7.14 -5.54
C VAL A 151 -9.56 -8.17 -6.59
N THR A 152 -8.71 -9.17 -6.86
CA THR A 152 -8.86 -10.08 -8.00
C THR A 152 -9.26 -11.50 -7.56
N GLN A 153 -10.22 -12.11 -8.27
CA GLN A 153 -10.54 -13.53 -8.08
C GLN A 153 -9.56 -14.46 -8.82
N SER A 154 -8.86 -13.94 -9.82
CA SER A 154 -7.88 -14.67 -10.62
C SER A 154 -6.50 -14.02 -10.42
N PRO A 155 -5.68 -14.51 -9.47
CA PRO A 155 -4.41 -13.88 -9.15
C PRO A 155 -3.30 -14.18 -10.16
N VAL A 156 -3.62 -14.39 -11.45
CA VAL A 156 -2.64 -14.72 -12.51
C VAL A 156 -1.50 -13.70 -12.61
N PRO A 157 -1.71 -12.36 -12.46
CA PRO A 157 -0.61 -11.41 -12.43
C PRO A 157 0.43 -11.71 -11.34
N LEU A 158 0.03 -12.33 -10.21
CA LEU A 158 0.95 -12.68 -9.14
C LEU A 158 2.01 -13.67 -9.57
N VAL A 159 1.70 -14.60 -10.48
CA VAL A 159 2.68 -15.59 -10.95
C VAL A 159 3.93 -14.90 -11.51
N TYR A 160 3.73 -13.80 -12.24
CA TYR A 160 4.80 -12.96 -12.78
C TYR A 160 5.45 -12.04 -11.73
N LEU A 161 4.86 -11.91 -10.54
CA LEU A 161 5.43 -11.12 -9.45
C LEU A 161 6.15 -11.97 -8.39
N ILE A 162 5.98 -13.31 -8.39
CA ILE A 162 6.64 -14.22 -7.44
C ILE A 162 8.17 -14.07 -7.50
N ALA A 163 8.77 -14.34 -8.65
CA ALA A 163 10.21 -14.31 -8.83
C ALA A 163 10.86 -12.95 -8.51
N PRO A 164 10.34 -11.79 -8.99
CA PRO A 164 10.90 -10.49 -8.60
C PRO A 164 10.72 -10.19 -7.11
N THR A 165 9.61 -10.61 -6.49
CA THR A 165 9.38 -10.38 -5.05
C THR A 165 10.37 -11.18 -4.19
N ILE A 166 10.57 -12.46 -4.49
CA ILE A 166 11.53 -13.31 -3.76
C ILE A 166 12.95 -12.78 -3.93
N THR A 167 13.34 -12.48 -5.18
CA THR A 167 14.66 -11.92 -5.49
C THR A 167 14.92 -10.64 -4.70
N LEU A 168 13.93 -9.73 -4.66
CA LEU A 168 14.08 -8.50 -3.90
C LEU A 168 14.09 -8.75 -2.39
N GLY A 169 13.28 -9.68 -1.88
CA GLY A 169 13.27 -10.03 -0.47
C GLY A 169 14.63 -10.52 0.02
N ILE A 170 15.24 -11.45 -0.73
CA ILE A 170 16.59 -11.96 -0.47
C ILE A 170 17.61 -10.81 -0.53
N LEU A 171 17.52 -9.96 -1.56
CA LEU A 171 18.42 -8.82 -1.70
C LEU A 171 18.29 -7.83 -0.53
N VAL A 172 17.06 -7.50 -0.12
CA VAL A 172 16.79 -6.63 1.02
C VAL A 172 17.36 -7.21 2.30
N GLU A 173 17.18 -8.51 2.55
CA GLU A 173 17.72 -9.19 3.72
C GLU A 173 19.25 -9.11 3.76
N ILE A 174 19.92 -9.40 2.65
CA ILE A 174 21.38 -9.32 2.52
C ILE A 174 21.87 -7.89 2.77
N LEU A 175 21.24 -6.88 2.14
CA LEU A 175 21.66 -5.49 2.27
C LEU A 175 21.33 -4.88 3.63
N ALA A 176 20.27 -5.36 4.30
CA ALA A 176 19.85 -4.91 5.62
C ALA A 176 20.61 -5.60 6.77
N TYR A 177 21.31 -6.71 6.50
CA TYR A 177 21.97 -7.54 7.50
C TYR A 177 22.80 -6.75 8.54
N PRO A 178 23.64 -5.76 8.18
CA PRO A 178 24.40 -4.99 9.18
C PRO A 178 23.50 -4.27 10.20
N GLY A 179 22.34 -3.78 9.77
CA GLY A 179 21.36 -3.11 10.62
C GLY A 179 20.49 -4.04 11.45
N LEU A 180 20.58 -5.35 11.22
CA LEU A 180 19.84 -6.37 11.97
C LEU A 180 20.67 -6.94 13.15
N LEU A 181 21.98 -6.73 13.16
CA LEU A 181 22.89 -7.24 14.19
C LEU A 181 22.70 -6.56 15.56
N GLU A 182 22.22 -5.32 15.56
CA GLU A 182 21.94 -4.57 16.78
C GLU A 182 20.47 -4.13 16.79
N ILE A 183 19.64 -4.77 17.61
CA ILE A 183 18.24 -4.38 17.78
C ILE A 183 18.17 -3.36 18.92
N THR A 184 17.89 -2.09 18.61
CA THR A 184 17.54 -1.09 19.63
C THR A 184 16.03 -0.94 19.74
N LYS A 185 15.54 -0.51 20.91
CA LYS A 185 14.11 -0.20 21.12
C LYS A 185 13.65 1.09 20.43
N THR A 186 14.39 1.61 19.45
CA THR A 186 14.05 2.85 18.75
C THR A 186 13.00 2.56 17.68
N SER A 187 11.79 3.09 17.85
CA SER A 187 10.70 2.99 16.87
C SER A 187 10.39 4.35 16.26
N ILE A 188 9.84 4.38 15.05
CA ILE A 188 9.28 5.62 14.46
C ILE A 188 7.81 5.78 14.84
N GLU A 189 7.36 7.03 14.94
CA GLU A 189 5.95 7.32 15.09
C GLU A 189 5.30 7.60 13.73
N ILE A 190 4.57 6.62 13.22
CA ILE A 190 3.74 6.83 12.03
C ILE A 190 2.39 7.44 12.45
N LYS A 191 2.01 8.53 11.79
CA LYS A 191 0.67 9.12 11.93
C LYS A 191 -0.38 8.22 11.28
N SER A 192 -1.61 8.26 11.80
CA SER A 192 -2.70 7.43 11.28
C SER A 192 -2.85 7.54 9.74
N PRO A 193 -3.00 6.40 9.03
CA PRO A 193 -3.26 6.40 7.59
C PRO A 193 -4.58 7.06 7.23
N PHE A 194 -5.52 7.12 8.18
CA PHE A 194 -6.84 7.71 8.01
C PHE A 194 -6.85 9.22 8.21
N SER A 195 -5.76 9.91 7.94
CA SER A 195 -5.86 11.35 7.73
C SER A 195 -6.56 11.61 6.39
N LEU A 196 -7.41 12.64 6.34
CA LEU A 196 -8.18 12.96 5.14
C LEU A 196 -7.27 13.14 3.91
N LYS A 197 -6.09 13.74 4.13
CA LYS A 197 -5.13 14.08 3.08
C LYS A 197 -4.48 12.83 2.42
N PRO A 198 -3.82 11.89 3.13
CA PRO A 198 -3.31 10.66 2.51
C PRO A 198 -4.36 9.82 1.80
N ALA A 199 -5.57 9.68 2.37
CA ALA A 199 -6.67 8.95 1.74
C ALA A 199 -7.12 9.61 0.42
N LEU A 200 -7.21 10.94 0.39
CA LEU A 200 -7.52 11.70 -0.83
C LEU A 200 -6.42 11.58 -1.88
N ILE A 201 -5.14 11.68 -1.48
CA ILE A 201 -4.01 11.49 -2.40
C ILE A 201 -4.02 10.08 -2.97
N PHE A 202 -4.22 9.06 -2.13
CA PHE A 202 -4.32 7.67 -2.56
C PHE A 202 -5.45 7.50 -3.59
N SER A 203 -6.65 7.96 -3.24
CA SER A 203 -7.83 7.87 -4.12
C SER A 203 -7.63 8.61 -5.43
N PHE A 204 -6.99 9.79 -5.38
CA PHE A 204 -6.67 10.58 -6.57
C PHE A 204 -5.65 9.87 -7.48
N LEU A 205 -4.55 9.36 -6.93
CA LEU A 205 -3.53 8.65 -7.72
C LEU A 205 -4.06 7.33 -8.29
N PHE A 206 -4.89 6.61 -7.53
CA PHE A 206 -5.62 5.44 -7.99
C PHE A 206 -6.56 5.80 -9.16
N PHE A 207 -7.39 6.83 -8.99
CA PHE A 207 -8.28 7.29 -10.05
C PHE A 207 -7.51 7.76 -11.29
N LEU A 208 -6.46 8.56 -11.10
CA LEU A 208 -5.61 9.07 -12.17
C LEU A 208 -4.98 7.92 -12.96
N THR A 209 -4.44 6.92 -12.27
CA THR A 209 -3.88 5.72 -12.93
C THR A 209 -4.95 4.98 -13.72
N SER A 210 -6.11 4.71 -13.10
CA SER A 210 -7.18 3.95 -13.75
C SER A 210 -7.74 4.69 -14.96
N ALA A 211 -7.90 6.00 -14.86
CA ALA A 211 -8.33 6.87 -15.96
C ALA A 211 -7.28 6.94 -17.06
N SER A 212 -6.00 7.18 -16.73
CA SER A 212 -4.93 7.28 -17.72
C SER A 212 -4.68 5.97 -18.46
N VAL A 213 -4.68 4.84 -17.75
CA VAL A 213 -4.46 3.54 -18.37
C VAL A 213 -5.73 3.04 -19.07
N GLY A 214 -6.91 3.21 -18.47
CA GLY A 214 -8.17 2.72 -19.01
C GLY A 214 -8.67 3.51 -20.23
N LEU A 215 -8.70 4.85 -20.15
CA LEU A 215 -9.26 5.69 -21.23
C LEU A 215 -8.29 5.85 -22.40
N ILE A 216 -6.99 5.88 -22.12
CA ILE A 216 -6.00 6.32 -23.11
C ILE A 216 -5.28 5.15 -23.77
N ARG A 217 -5.41 3.90 -23.26
CA ARG A 217 -4.82 2.71 -23.88
C ARG A 217 -5.19 2.51 -25.35
N PRO A 218 -6.44 2.73 -25.82
CA PRO A 218 -6.77 2.57 -27.24
C PRO A 218 -6.05 3.56 -28.16
N TYR A 219 -5.59 4.69 -27.62
CA TYR A 219 -5.08 5.81 -28.41
C TYR A 219 -3.57 6.03 -28.26
N LEU A 220 -2.93 5.38 -27.29
CA LEU A 220 -1.51 5.55 -27.00
C LEU A 220 -0.70 4.28 -27.23
N GLN A 221 0.53 4.46 -27.68
CA GLN A 221 1.52 3.39 -27.72
C GLN A 221 1.83 2.88 -26.31
N THR A 222 2.05 1.57 -26.19
CA THR A 222 2.37 0.88 -24.92
C THR A 222 3.52 1.54 -24.15
N ALA A 223 4.53 2.06 -24.87
CA ALA A 223 5.67 2.76 -24.26
C ALA A 223 5.27 4.02 -23.48
N PHE A 224 4.24 4.75 -23.93
CA PHE A 224 3.76 5.93 -23.24
C PHE A 224 3.01 5.57 -21.95
N ILE A 225 2.25 4.47 -21.96
CA ILE A 225 1.58 3.95 -20.75
C ILE A 225 2.63 3.63 -19.68
N TYR A 226 3.75 3.01 -20.08
CA TYR A 226 4.86 2.72 -19.17
C TYR A 226 5.44 3.99 -18.55
N LEU A 227 5.67 5.03 -19.35
CA LEU A 227 6.16 6.31 -18.85
C LEU A 227 5.18 6.96 -17.85
N VAL A 228 3.88 7.00 -18.18
CA VAL A 228 2.86 7.59 -17.31
C VAL A 228 2.77 6.84 -15.98
N VAL A 229 2.72 5.51 -16.02
CA VAL A 229 2.68 4.69 -14.79
C VAL A 229 3.93 4.92 -13.95
N PHE A 230 5.12 5.01 -14.55
CA PHE A 230 6.34 5.34 -13.83
C PHE A 230 6.25 6.71 -13.14
N LEU A 231 5.85 7.76 -13.86
CA LEU A 231 5.77 9.11 -13.35
C LEU A 231 4.76 9.25 -12.21
N ILE A 232 3.58 8.66 -12.33
CA ILE A 232 2.57 8.68 -11.25
C ILE A 232 3.09 7.90 -10.03
N SER A 233 3.79 6.79 -10.26
CA SER A 233 4.31 5.93 -9.17
C SER A 233 5.42 6.58 -8.35
N LEU A 234 6.11 7.60 -8.88
CA LEU A 234 7.03 8.43 -8.09
C LEU A 234 6.29 9.12 -6.93
N LEU A 235 5.00 9.40 -7.08
CA LEU A 235 4.16 9.98 -6.01
C LEU A 235 3.61 8.93 -5.05
N GLY A 236 3.49 7.68 -5.50
CA GLY A 236 3.12 6.54 -4.65
C GLY A 236 2.76 5.31 -5.48
N ALA A 237 3.45 4.19 -5.25
CA ALA A 237 3.26 2.98 -6.04
C ALA A 237 1.98 2.20 -5.67
N SER A 238 1.63 2.11 -4.37
CA SER A 238 0.45 1.34 -3.93
C SER A 238 -0.87 1.83 -4.56
N PRO A 239 -1.18 3.14 -4.63
CA PRO A 239 -2.35 3.62 -5.37
C PRO A 239 -2.34 3.26 -6.87
N VAL A 240 -1.16 3.31 -7.51
CA VAL A 240 -1.01 2.99 -8.94
C VAL A 240 -1.25 1.50 -9.19
N VAL A 241 -0.67 0.65 -8.37
CA VAL A 241 -0.87 -0.82 -8.42
C VAL A 241 -2.34 -1.17 -8.20
N THR A 242 -3.01 -0.45 -7.30
CA THR A 242 -4.45 -0.57 -7.09
C THR A 242 -5.23 -0.21 -8.35
N GLY A 243 -4.83 0.85 -9.05
CA GLY A 243 -5.37 1.22 -10.37
C GLY A 243 -5.24 0.13 -11.41
N ILE A 244 -4.05 -0.44 -11.51
CA ILE A 244 -3.76 -1.54 -12.44
C ILE A 244 -4.57 -2.79 -12.07
N ALA A 245 -4.63 -3.14 -10.78
CA ALA A 245 -5.41 -4.27 -10.28
C ALA A 245 -6.90 -4.10 -10.57
N PHE A 246 -7.45 -2.91 -10.35
CA PHE A 246 -8.83 -2.58 -10.68
C PHE A 246 -9.12 -2.78 -12.18
N LEU A 247 -8.29 -2.22 -13.07
CA LEU A 247 -8.46 -2.40 -14.51
C LEU A 247 -8.29 -3.85 -14.96
N TYR A 248 -7.48 -4.64 -14.26
CA TYR A 248 -7.38 -6.08 -14.49
C TYR A 248 -8.70 -6.79 -14.10
N THR A 249 -9.31 -6.45 -12.96
CA THR A 249 -10.60 -7.05 -12.54
C THR A 249 -11.77 -6.72 -13.44
N THR A 250 -11.73 -5.56 -14.09
CA THR A 250 -12.75 -5.15 -15.06
C THR A 250 -12.42 -5.60 -16.49
N ASN A 251 -11.45 -6.50 -16.66
CA ASN A 251 -11.02 -7.08 -17.94
C ASN A 251 -10.50 -6.06 -18.98
N HIS A 252 -10.04 -4.88 -18.55
CA HIS A 252 -9.41 -3.91 -19.45
C HIS A 252 -7.91 -4.17 -19.68
N LEU A 253 -7.27 -4.93 -18.80
CA LEU A 253 -5.86 -5.31 -18.91
C LEU A 253 -5.69 -6.83 -18.89
N SER A 254 -4.73 -7.33 -19.67
CA SER A 254 -4.28 -8.72 -19.55
C SER A 254 -3.41 -8.92 -18.31
N ALA A 255 -3.27 -10.17 -17.85
CA ALA A 255 -2.46 -10.47 -16.67
C ALA A 255 -0.99 -10.08 -16.87
N ILE A 256 -0.42 -10.35 -18.05
CA ILE A 256 0.96 -10.03 -18.37
C ILE A 256 1.20 -8.51 -18.45
N LEU A 257 0.29 -7.75 -19.05
CA LEU A 257 0.40 -6.30 -19.12
C LEU A 257 0.29 -5.69 -17.72
N SER A 258 -0.63 -6.18 -16.90
CA SER A 258 -0.79 -5.76 -15.51
C SER A 258 0.50 -5.98 -14.72
N ALA A 259 1.12 -7.16 -14.84
CA ALA A 259 2.39 -7.46 -14.19
C ALA A 259 3.51 -6.51 -14.63
N LYS A 260 3.64 -6.21 -15.94
CA LYS A 260 4.62 -5.24 -16.46
C LYS A 260 4.40 -3.84 -15.88
N LEU A 261 3.16 -3.36 -15.86
CA LEU A 261 2.82 -2.05 -15.29
C LEU A 261 3.08 -2.01 -13.78
N MET A 262 2.83 -3.10 -13.06
CA MET A 262 3.12 -3.21 -11.62
C MET A 262 4.63 -3.19 -11.36
N LEU A 263 5.46 -3.86 -12.17
CA LEU A 263 6.92 -3.75 -12.09
C LEU A 263 7.40 -2.32 -12.36
N ILE A 264 6.78 -1.62 -13.31
CA ILE A 264 7.08 -0.19 -13.54
C ILE A 264 6.69 0.66 -12.34
N ALA A 265 5.53 0.37 -11.74
CA ALA A 265 5.10 1.06 -10.53
C ALA A 265 6.04 0.80 -9.35
N LEU A 266 6.61 -0.40 -9.25
CA LEU A 266 7.65 -0.74 -8.29
C LEU A 266 8.93 0.07 -8.52
N ILE A 267 9.37 0.20 -9.77
CA ILE A 267 10.55 1.00 -10.12
C ILE A 267 10.34 2.47 -9.69
N GLY A 268 9.19 3.07 -10.02
CA GLY A 268 8.84 4.42 -9.59
C GLY A 268 8.72 4.54 -8.07
N GLY A 269 8.09 3.54 -7.45
CA GLY A 269 7.97 3.41 -6.00
C GLY A 269 9.31 3.38 -5.30
N LEU A 270 10.29 2.61 -5.79
CA LEU A 270 11.64 2.56 -5.22
C LEU A 270 12.40 3.87 -5.49
N ALA A 271 12.29 4.42 -6.70
CA ALA A 271 12.96 5.65 -7.09
C ALA A 271 12.58 6.84 -6.19
N ASN A 272 11.34 6.89 -5.69
CA ASN A 272 10.93 7.96 -4.77
C ASN A 272 11.71 7.97 -3.44
N LYS A 273 12.29 6.83 -3.01
CA LYS A 273 13.10 6.77 -1.78
C LYS A 273 14.44 7.48 -1.92
N LEU A 274 14.93 7.67 -3.15
CA LEU A 274 16.07 8.54 -3.43
C LEU A 274 15.77 9.99 -3.02
N VAL A 275 14.51 10.43 -3.08
CA VAL A 275 14.10 11.76 -2.64
C VAL A 275 13.92 11.79 -1.13
N TRP A 276 13.15 10.86 -0.58
CA TRP A 276 12.80 10.86 0.85
C TRP A 276 13.99 10.65 1.78
N CYS A 277 15.00 9.88 1.36
CA CYS A 277 16.19 9.66 2.20
C CYS A 277 16.98 10.94 2.49
N ARG A 278 16.96 11.92 1.56
CA ARG A 278 17.67 13.21 1.67
C ARG A 278 17.12 14.15 2.73
N VAL A 279 15.98 13.82 3.32
CA VAL A 279 15.47 14.49 4.53
C VAL A 279 16.44 14.29 5.70
N SER A 280 17.16 13.17 5.71
CA SER A 280 18.28 12.97 6.62
C SER A 280 19.44 13.89 6.24
N LYS A 281 20.01 14.57 7.24
CA LYS A 281 21.26 15.34 7.08
C LYS A 281 22.52 14.46 7.25
N ASN A 282 22.36 13.14 7.46
CA ASN A 282 23.47 12.21 7.63
C ASN A 282 23.90 11.67 6.25
N GLU A 283 25.09 12.07 5.80
CA GLU A 283 25.61 11.69 4.47
C GLU A 283 25.83 10.18 4.31
N GLU A 284 26.26 9.50 5.37
CA GLU A 284 26.48 8.05 5.34
C GLU A 284 25.16 7.30 5.10
N PHE A 285 24.10 7.69 5.82
CA PHE A 285 22.75 7.15 5.64
C PHE A 285 22.25 7.40 4.22
N VAL A 286 22.32 8.65 3.73
CA VAL A 286 21.84 9.01 2.39
C VAL A 286 22.59 8.22 1.32
N LYS A 287 23.91 8.07 1.46
CA LYS A 287 24.74 7.31 0.53
C LYS A 287 24.35 5.83 0.51
N LYS A 288 24.25 5.18 1.68
CA LYS A 288 23.86 3.76 1.80
C LYS A 288 22.46 3.52 1.21
N VAL A 289 21.45 4.30 1.61
CA VAL A 289 20.09 4.18 1.08
C VAL A 289 20.08 4.41 -0.43
N THR A 290 20.78 5.43 -0.94
CA THR A 290 20.85 5.70 -2.39
C THR A 290 21.45 4.51 -3.14
N THR A 291 22.61 4.01 -2.72
CA THR A 291 23.27 2.86 -3.36
C THR A 291 22.37 1.62 -3.33
N TYR A 292 21.80 1.27 -2.17
CA TYR A 292 20.95 0.09 -2.04
C TYR A 292 19.64 0.21 -2.80
N THR A 293 19.09 1.43 -2.92
CA THR A 293 17.90 1.69 -3.75
C THR A 293 18.20 1.50 -5.23
N LEU A 294 19.34 2.01 -5.72
CA LEU A 294 19.77 1.82 -7.10
C LEU A 294 19.97 0.33 -7.43
N ILE A 295 20.60 -0.43 -6.53
CA ILE A 295 20.75 -1.88 -6.68
C ILE A 295 19.37 -2.57 -6.67
N SER A 296 18.49 -2.19 -5.75
CA SER A 296 17.14 -2.76 -5.63
C SER A 296 16.27 -2.50 -6.86
N ILE A 297 16.43 -1.35 -7.53
CA ILE A 297 15.72 -1.00 -8.77
C ILE A 297 16.10 -1.92 -9.93
N LEU A 298 17.33 -2.46 -9.95
CA LEU A 298 17.75 -3.38 -11.01
C LEU A 298 16.89 -4.65 -11.04
N VAL A 299 16.40 -5.12 -9.88
CA VAL A 299 15.57 -6.33 -9.81
C VAL A 299 14.30 -6.19 -10.68
N PRO A 300 13.36 -5.26 -10.42
CA PRO A 300 12.18 -5.13 -11.26
C PRO A 300 12.50 -4.72 -12.71
N ILE A 301 13.61 -4.01 -12.98
CA ILE A 301 14.05 -3.71 -14.36
C ILE A 301 14.41 -4.99 -15.12
N LEU A 302 15.22 -5.87 -14.53
CA LEU A 302 15.66 -7.10 -15.19
C LEU A 302 14.47 -8.02 -15.49
N PHE A 303 13.54 -8.17 -14.54
CA PHE A 303 12.32 -8.94 -14.75
C PHE A 303 11.40 -8.29 -15.80
N LEU A 304 11.27 -6.96 -15.79
CA LEU A 304 10.49 -6.24 -16.80
C LEU A 304 11.05 -6.45 -18.21
N LEU A 305 12.37 -6.34 -18.38
CA LEU A 305 13.05 -6.58 -19.66
C LEU A 305 12.87 -8.02 -20.12
N ALA A 306 13.04 -8.99 -19.22
CA ALA A 306 12.79 -10.41 -19.51
C ALA A 306 11.35 -10.63 -19.99
N TYR A 307 10.35 -10.03 -19.33
CA TYR A 307 8.95 -10.16 -19.74
C TYR A 307 8.61 -9.42 -21.03
N ILE A 308 9.30 -8.33 -21.36
CA ILE A 308 9.14 -7.66 -22.66
C ILE A 308 9.72 -8.54 -23.78
N LEU A 309 10.84 -9.21 -23.55
CA LEU A 309 11.48 -10.10 -24.52
C LEU A 309 10.68 -11.39 -24.75
N ILE A 310 10.18 -12.01 -23.68
CA ILE A 310 9.41 -13.28 -23.76
C ILE A 310 8.00 -13.03 -24.31
N TYR A 311 7.38 -11.91 -23.94
CA TYR A 311 6.02 -11.56 -24.34
C TYR A 311 6.00 -10.18 -25.01
N PRO A 312 6.30 -10.07 -26.31
CA PRO A 312 6.24 -8.79 -27.02
C PRO A 312 4.82 -8.19 -27.00
N PRO A 313 4.69 -6.85 -27.16
CA PRO A 313 3.42 -6.12 -27.04
C PRO A 313 2.36 -6.54 -28.06
#